data_AF-A0A1E8PQC2-F1
#
_entry.id   AF-A0A1E8PQC2-F1
#
_cell.length_a   1.000
_cell.length_b   1.000
_cell.length_c   1.000
_cell.angle_alpha   90.00
_cell.angle_beta   90.00
_cell.angle_gamma   90.00
#
_symmetry.space_group_name_H-M   'P 1'
#
loop_
_entity.id
_entity.type
_entity.pdbx_description
1 polymer ?
#
loop_
_entity_poly.entity_id
_entity_poly.type
_entity_poly.pdbx_seq_one_letter_code
_entity_poly.pdbx_strand_id
1 'polypeptide(L)'
;MSTKLTKIDIANILISCAVKGGIFAGIKKPYKSFGISNGISILYDRAAEYENAIDNFFKIDKEIHRTYTLYSFEKAVSTLIKPYVFDGTSIDSAKVQSFFSELKAKSASNYKVFRPIFGIKIAKSKMPVSLGPYTIYDTKIHADQLKVDMTDLNHMLSNSPNIQYLICINSITREPNKAIEIADIFFERFESIMRFILGNRSKRFDVGIIYVRGYTKKSAFVVSDEGDTSWHSGRDGINDPIPIDDTYFIESEMGFDRIWKCLASNCNTEIEKRLLLAAEWIGQSFNENVPSSAFLKSAIALEVLFTHSEKSLINTSILAQVLKM
;
A
#
# COMPACT_ATOMS: atom_id res chain seq x y z
N MET A 1 -23.72 -13.78 19.93
CA MET A 1 -23.42 -14.28 18.56
C MET A 1 -23.79 -13.17 17.59
N SER A 2 -22.83 -12.54 16.91
CA SER A 2 -23.12 -11.52 15.89
C SER A 2 -23.56 -12.23 14.61
N THR A 3 -24.80 -12.01 14.19
CA THR A 3 -25.34 -12.58 12.94
C THR A 3 -24.56 -11.97 11.77
N LYS A 4 -23.89 -12.82 10.98
CA LYS A 4 -23.11 -12.36 9.83
C LYS A 4 -24.06 -11.83 8.75
N LEU A 5 -24.00 -10.53 8.47
CA LEU A 5 -24.83 -9.88 7.45
C LEU A 5 -24.60 -10.50 6.07
N THR A 6 -25.68 -10.73 5.34
CA THR A 6 -25.63 -11.24 3.96
C THR A 6 -25.43 -10.10 2.95
N LYS A 7 -25.12 -10.43 1.69
CA LYS A 7 -24.97 -9.44 0.61
C LYS A 7 -26.23 -8.58 0.44
N ILE A 8 -27.42 -9.18 0.55
CA ILE A 8 -28.71 -8.47 0.42
C ILE A 8 -28.97 -7.57 1.63
N ASP A 9 -28.65 -8.01 2.85
CA ASP A 9 -28.81 -7.19 4.06
C ASP A 9 -27.99 -5.91 3.95
N ILE A 10 -26.72 -6.04 3.53
CA ILE A 10 -25.81 -4.90 3.39
C ILE A 10 -26.30 -3.94 2.29
N ALA A 11 -26.78 -4.46 1.16
CA ALA A 11 -27.31 -3.62 0.09
C ALA A 11 -28.55 -2.81 0.55
N ASN A 12 -29.43 -3.40 1.36
CA ASN A 12 -30.58 -2.70 1.92
C ASN A 12 -30.20 -1.67 2.99
N ILE A 13 -29.15 -1.92 3.77
CA ILE A 13 -28.56 -0.90 4.66
C ILE A 13 -28.09 0.30 3.83
N LEU A 14 -27.35 0.06 2.75
CA LEU A 14 -26.87 1.12 1.86
C LEU A 14 -28.00 1.96 1.25
N ILE A 15 -29.11 1.32 0.86
CA ILE A 15 -30.33 2.02 0.39
C ILE A 15 -30.89 2.91 1.50
N SER A 16 -30.99 2.40 2.74
CA SER A 16 -31.53 3.16 3.88
C SER A 16 -30.66 4.35 4.31
N CYS A 17 -29.35 4.33 4.00
CA CYS A 17 -28.44 5.44 4.27
C CYS A 17 -28.54 6.58 3.23
N ALA A 18 -29.14 6.29 2.07
CA ALA A 18 -29.19 7.22 0.95
C ALA A 18 -30.54 7.93 0.84
N VAL A 19 -30.49 9.19 0.43
CA VAL A 19 -31.68 10.01 0.13
C VAL A 19 -31.65 10.49 -1.31
N LYS A 20 -32.83 10.80 -1.85
CA LYS A 20 -32.97 11.44 -3.16
C LYS A 20 -32.28 12.82 -3.15
N GLY A 21 -31.49 13.08 -4.18
CA GLY A 21 -30.86 14.37 -4.44
C GLY A 21 -29.36 14.23 -4.68
N GLY A 22 -28.83 15.02 -5.60
CA GLY A 22 -27.41 15.11 -5.88
C GLY A 22 -26.78 16.41 -5.39
N ILE A 23 -25.61 16.74 -5.94
CA ILE A 23 -24.78 17.89 -5.55
C ILE A 23 -25.57 19.22 -5.50
N PHE A 24 -26.55 19.42 -6.39
CA PHE A 24 -27.34 20.67 -6.46
C PHE A 24 -28.77 20.56 -5.92
N ALA A 25 -29.14 19.45 -5.27
CA ALA A 25 -30.52 19.23 -4.84
C ALA A 25 -30.92 19.99 -3.55
N GLY A 26 -30.15 21.00 -3.13
CA GLY A 26 -30.44 21.78 -1.93
C GLY A 26 -30.32 21.03 -0.61
N ILE A 27 -29.74 19.82 -0.61
CA ILE A 27 -29.46 19.05 0.60
C ILE A 27 -28.43 19.82 1.42
N LYS A 28 -28.81 20.23 2.64
CA LYS A 28 -27.89 20.92 3.56
C LYS A 28 -26.83 19.94 4.04
N LYS A 29 -25.61 20.09 3.54
CA LYS A 29 -24.40 19.33 3.93
C LYS A 29 -24.55 17.81 3.67
N PRO A 30 -24.50 17.34 2.42
CA PRO A 30 -24.29 15.92 2.17
C PRO A 30 -22.88 15.53 2.64
N TYR A 31 -22.75 14.34 3.25
CA TYR A 31 -21.44 13.71 3.45
C TYR A 31 -20.86 13.26 2.11
N LYS A 32 -21.71 12.68 1.25
CA LYS A 32 -21.33 12.25 -0.10
C LYS A 32 -22.51 12.36 -1.05
N SER A 33 -22.24 12.67 -2.32
CA SER A 33 -23.27 12.76 -3.36
C SER A 33 -22.84 12.03 -4.62
N PHE A 34 -23.78 11.30 -5.22
CA PHE A 34 -23.60 10.54 -6.45
C PHE A 34 -24.55 11.09 -7.52
N GLY A 35 -23.99 11.89 -8.43
CA GLY A 35 -24.75 12.57 -9.48
C GLY A 35 -25.14 14.02 -9.13
N ILE A 36 -25.65 14.74 -10.13
CA ILE A 36 -25.85 16.19 -10.08
C ILE A 36 -27.25 16.56 -9.56
N SER A 37 -28.29 16.36 -10.37
CA SER A 37 -29.69 16.70 -10.05
C SER A 37 -30.50 15.47 -9.68
N ASN A 38 -30.52 14.47 -10.56
CA ASN A 38 -31.16 13.17 -10.31
C ASN A 38 -30.18 12.18 -9.68
N GLY A 39 -29.53 12.59 -8.60
CA GLY A 39 -28.55 11.80 -7.85
C GLY A 39 -29.12 11.17 -6.59
N ILE A 40 -28.26 10.42 -5.87
CA ILE A 40 -28.48 10.06 -4.47
C ILE A 40 -27.41 10.73 -3.60
N SER A 41 -27.74 11.05 -2.36
CA SER A 41 -26.80 11.60 -1.39
C SER A 41 -26.86 10.84 -0.08
N ILE A 42 -25.72 10.80 0.62
CA ILE A 42 -25.58 10.26 1.96
C ILE A 42 -25.49 11.44 2.93
N LEU A 43 -26.30 11.42 3.97
CA LEU A 43 -26.32 12.44 5.01
C LEU A 43 -25.20 12.19 6.04
N TYR A 44 -24.68 13.26 6.67
CA TYR A 44 -23.58 13.15 7.64
C TYR A 44 -23.89 12.27 8.86
N ASP A 45 -25.12 12.28 9.34
CA ASP A 45 -25.59 11.44 10.45
C ASP A 45 -25.63 9.94 10.12
N ARG A 46 -25.65 9.59 8.82
CA ARG A 46 -25.59 8.21 8.31
C ARG A 46 -24.20 7.82 7.79
N ALA A 47 -23.19 8.71 7.85
CA ALA A 47 -21.89 8.51 7.21
C ALA A 47 -21.16 7.26 7.72
N ALA A 48 -21.06 7.08 9.04
CA ALA A 48 -20.36 5.94 9.63
C ALA A 48 -21.04 4.60 9.31
N GLU A 49 -22.37 4.56 9.28
CA GLU A 49 -23.12 3.36 8.90
C GLU A 49 -22.91 3.03 7.41
N TYR A 50 -22.94 4.05 6.55
CA TYR A 50 -22.67 3.92 5.13
C TYR A 50 -21.24 3.42 4.86
N GLU A 51 -20.23 4.03 5.46
CA GLU A 51 -18.81 3.64 5.32
C GLU A 51 -18.58 2.18 5.74
N ASN A 52 -19.13 1.78 6.88
CA ASN A 52 -19.05 0.39 7.34
C ASN A 52 -19.79 -0.57 6.40
N ALA A 53 -20.97 -0.19 5.92
CA ALA A 53 -21.74 -1.01 5.01
C ALA A 53 -21.03 -1.18 3.65
N ILE A 54 -20.50 -0.11 3.05
CA ILE A 54 -19.84 -0.19 1.75
C ILE A 54 -18.52 -0.96 1.83
N ASP A 55 -17.74 -0.78 2.89
CA ASP A 55 -16.51 -1.53 3.13
C ASP A 55 -16.79 -3.03 3.29
N ASN A 56 -17.80 -3.39 4.09
CA ASN A 56 -18.24 -4.77 4.24
C ASN A 56 -18.76 -5.35 2.91
N PHE A 57 -19.53 -4.57 2.14
CA PHE A 57 -20.05 -5.01 0.85
C PHE A 57 -18.95 -5.25 -0.18
N PHE A 58 -17.89 -4.45 -0.12
CA PHE A 58 -16.72 -4.59 -0.97
C PHE A 58 -15.87 -5.81 -0.57
N LYS A 59 -15.65 -6.03 0.73
CA LYS A 59 -14.81 -7.11 1.26
C LYS A 59 -15.46 -8.50 1.25
N ILE A 60 -16.80 -8.58 1.14
CA ILE A 60 -17.52 -9.86 1.20
C ILE A 60 -17.18 -10.78 0.01
N ASP A 61 -16.82 -10.23 -1.14
CA ASP A 61 -16.41 -10.98 -2.33
C ASP A 61 -14.91 -10.77 -2.60
N LYS A 62 -14.11 -11.77 -2.21
CA LYS A 62 -12.64 -11.70 -2.28
C LYS A 62 -12.11 -11.40 -3.67
N GLU A 63 -12.80 -11.85 -4.71
CA GLU A 63 -12.38 -11.64 -6.09
C GLU A 63 -12.55 -10.17 -6.48
N ILE A 64 -13.72 -9.59 -6.20
CA ILE A 64 -13.99 -8.17 -6.45
C ILE A 64 -13.03 -7.30 -5.65
N HIS A 65 -12.86 -7.58 -4.36
CA HIS A 65 -11.94 -6.85 -3.48
C HIS A 65 -10.50 -6.83 -4.03
N ARG A 66 -10.05 -7.94 -4.63
CA ARG A 66 -8.70 -8.05 -5.21
C ARG A 66 -8.56 -7.30 -6.53
N THR A 67 -9.62 -7.18 -7.34
CA THR A 67 -9.49 -6.69 -8.72
C THR A 67 -10.08 -5.30 -8.99
N TYR A 68 -10.85 -4.74 -8.05
CA TYR A 68 -11.44 -3.41 -8.12
C TYR A 68 -10.90 -2.49 -7.03
N THR A 69 -10.97 -1.18 -7.26
CA THR A 69 -10.82 -0.17 -6.18
C THR A 69 -12.14 -0.02 -5.43
N LEU A 70 -12.08 0.41 -4.15
CA LEU A 70 -13.29 0.71 -3.38
C LEU A 70 -14.10 1.82 -4.07
N TYR A 71 -13.44 2.84 -4.62
CA TYR A 71 -14.08 3.94 -5.32
C TYR A 71 -14.90 3.49 -6.54
N SER A 72 -14.33 2.67 -7.43
CA SER A 72 -15.05 2.15 -8.59
C SER A 72 -16.20 1.25 -8.19
N PHE A 73 -15.99 0.40 -7.18
CA PHE A 73 -17.03 -0.46 -6.64
C PHE A 73 -18.19 0.36 -6.07
N GLU A 74 -17.90 1.34 -5.22
CA GLU A 74 -18.89 2.24 -4.63
C GLU A 74 -19.66 3.03 -5.69
N LYS A 75 -19.00 3.50 -6.74
CA LYS A 75 -19.67 4.14 -7.88
C LYS A 75 -20.63 3.16 -8.58
N ALA A 76 -20.23 1.90 -8.78
CA ALA A 76 -21.10 0.87 -9.34
C ALA A 76 -22.29 0.56 -8.41
N VAL A 77 -22.04 0.46 -7.11
CA VAL A 77 -23.09 0.29 -6.08
C VAL A 77 -24.06 1.45 -6.08
N SER A 78 -23.58 2.70 -6.21
CA SER A 78 -24.46 3.87 -6.28
C SER A 78 -25.42 3.79 -7.47
N THR A 79 -24.96 3.23 -8.59
CA THR A 79 -25.81 2.95 -9.77
C THR A 79 -26.82 1.86 -9.47
N LEU A 80 -26.41 0.79 -8.79
CA LEU A 80 -27.27 -0.34 -8.40
C LEU A 80 -28.41 0.09 -7.48
N ILE A 81 -28.11 0.84 -6.42
CA ILE A 81 -29.08 1.15 -5.35
C ILE A 81 -29.99 2.33 -5.71
N LYS A 82 -29.58 3.19 -6.66
CA LYS A 82 -30.30 4.41 -7.01
C LYS A 82 -31.78 4.19 -7.34
N PRO A 83 -32.21 3.23 -8.18
CA PRO A 83 -33.63 3.00 -8.45
C PRO A 83 -34.43 2.73 -7.17
N TYR A 84 -33.88 1.93 -6.27
CA TYR A 84 -34.52 1.53 -5.01
C TYR A 84 -34.62 2.70 -4.01
N VAL A 85 -33.61 3.57 -3.96
CA VAL A 85 -33.68 4.83 -3.20
C VAL A 85 -34.75 5.76 -3.78
N PHE A 86 -34.91 5.77 -5.11
CA PHE A 86 -35.93 6.58 -5.76
C PHE A 86 -37.35 6.05 -5.57
N ASP A 87 -37.53 4.74 -5.57
CA ASP A 87 -38.83 4.10 -5.41
C ASP A 87 -39.21 3.87 -3.94
N GLY A 88 -38.26 4.02 -3.01
CA GLY A 88 -38.46 3.73 -1.59
C GLY A 88 -38.65 2.25 -1.32
N THR A 89 -38.02 1.39 -2.12
CA THR A 89 -38.17 -0.08 -2.07
C THR A 89 -36.87 -0.76 -1.65
N SER A 90 -36.97 -2.02 -1.24
CA SER A 90 -35.80 -2.87 -0.96
C SER A 90 -35.33 -3.59 -2.22
N ILE A 91 -34.02 -3.84 -2.30
CA ILE A 91 -33.44 -4.65 -3.38
C ILE A 91 -33.57 -6.15 -3.07
N ASP A 92 -33.88 -6.94 -4.09
CA ASP A 92 -33.96 -8.40 -3.99
C ASP A 92 -32.60 -9.10 -4.17
N SER A 93 -32.53 -10.37 -3.79
CA SER A 93 -31.29 -11.15 -3.85
C SER A 93 -30.84 -11.42 -5.29
N ALA A 94 -31.75 -11.52 -6.26
CA ALA A 94 -31.41 -11.83 -7.64
C ALA A 94 -30.68 -10.66 -8.31
N LYS A 95 -31.09 -9.42 -8.00
CA LYS A 95 -30.45 -8.19 -8.48
C LYS A 95 -29.06 -8.00 -7.89
N VAL A 96 -28.91 -8.24 -6.58
CA VAL A 96 -27.58 -8.23 -5.93
C VAL A 96 -26.67 -9.29 -6.56
N GLN A 97 -27.19 -10.49 -6.83
CA GLN A 97 -26.40 -11.56 -7.47
C GLN A 97 -26.01 -11.21 -8.92
N SER A 98 -26.91 -10.62 -9.70
CA SER A 98 -26.63 -10.12 -11.05
C SER A 98 -25.51 -9.09 -11.03
N PHE A 99 -25.58 -8.11 -10.13
CA PHE A 99 -24.57 -7.06 -9.98
C PHE A 99 -23.15 -7.63 -9.78
N PHE A 100 -22.97 -8.58 -8.84
CA PHE A 100 -21.67 -9.22 -8.65
C PHE A 100 -21.23 -10.03 -9.88
N SER A 101 -22.17 -10.68 -10.57
CA SER A 101 -21.87 -11.48 -11.76
C SER A 101 -21.41 -10.60 -12.92
N GLU A 102 -22.05 -9.45 -13.12
CA GLU A 102 -21.66 -8.44 -14.11
C GLU A 102 -20.26 -7.87 -13.84
N LEU A 103 -19.95 -7.55 -12.58
CA LEU A 103 -18.60 -7.11 -12.21
C LEU A 103 -17.54 -8.19 -12.48
N LYS A 104 -17.84 -9.45 -12.22
CA LYS A 104 -16.91 -10.57 -12.47
C LYS A 104 -16.75 -10.89 -13.95
N ALA A 105 -17.78 -10.64 -14.76
CA ALA A 105 -17.74 -10.87 -16.20
C ALA A 105 -16.74 -9.97 -16.94
N LYS A 106 -16.37 -8.82 -16.37
CA LYS A 106 -15.25 -8.01 -16.88
C LYS A 106 -13.95 -8.81 -16.78
N SER A 107 -13.19 -8.89 -17.88
CA SER A 107 -11.91 -9.59 -17.90
C SER A 107 -10.87 -8.88 -17.03
N ALA A 108 -10.10 -9.65 -16.28
CA ALA A 108 -8.89 -9.15 -15.64
C ALA A 108 -7.74 -9.12 -16.67
N SER A 109 -6.89 -8.11 -16.54
CA SER A 109 -5.72 -7.88 -17.38
C SER A 109 -4.47 -7.85 -16.53
N ASN A 110 -3.34 -8.22 -17.12
CA ASN A 110 -2.03 -8.07 -16.49
C ASN A 110 -1.52 -6.64 -16.69
N TYR A 111 -1.31 -5.91 -15.60
CA TYR A 111 -0.77 -4.57 -15.58
C TYR A 111 0.67 -4.58 -15.06
N LYS A 112 1.55 -3.91 -15.81
CA LYS A 112 2.89 -3.56 -15.35
C LYS A 112 2.85 -2.15 -14.76
N VAL A 113 3.20 -1.99 -13.49
CA VAL A 113 3.24 -0.68 -12.83
C VAL A 113 4.68 -0.30 -12.56
N PHE A 114 5.10 0.83 -13.13
CA PHE A 114 6.45 1.36 -12.99
C PHE A 114 6.46 2.55 -12.03
N ARG A 115 7.50 2.64 -11.20
CA ARG A 115 7.83 3.82 -10.39
C ARG A 115 9.32 4.14 -10.51
N PRO A 116 9.72 5.41 -10.41
CA PRO A 116 11.12 5.76 -10.18
C PRO A 116 11.61 5.15 -8.87
N ILE A 117 12.85 4.68 -8.86
CA ILE A 117 13.54 4.23 -7.65
C ILE A 117 14.85 5.00 -7.48
N PHE A 118 15.10 5.46 -6.27
CA PHE A 118 16.25 6.29 -5.91
C PHE A 118 17.14 5.58 -4.88
N GLY A 119 18.41 5.98 -4.85
CA GLY A 119 19.39 5.45 -3.88
C GLY A 119 19.98 4.08 -4.23
N ILE A 120 19.79 3.65 -5.47
CA ILE A 120 20.39 2.42 -6.00
C ILE A 120 21.34 2.72 -7.15
N LYS A 121 22.14 1.72 -7.49
CA LYS A 121 22.84 1.59 -8.77
C LYS A 121 22.83 0.14 -9.23
N ILE A 122 22.88 -0.08 -10.53
CA ILE A 122 23.14 -1.39 -11.13
C ILE A 122 24.60 -1.36 -11.60
N ALA A 123 25.48 -2.10 -10.92
CA ALA A 123 26.91 -1.97 -11.07
C ALA A 123 27.51 -2.89 -12.14
N LYS A 124 26.93 -4.08 -12.34
CA LYS A 124 27.49 -5.17 -13.14
C LYS A 124 26.49 -5.75 -14.16
N SER A 125 25.20 -5.75 -13.84
CA SER A 125 24.20 -6.43 -14.67
C SER A 125 23.88 -5.68 -15.96
N LYS A 126 23.86 -6.41 -17.09
CA LYS A 126 23.34 -5.95 -18.39
C LYS A 126 21.84 -6.23 -18.57
N MET A 127 21.27 -7.01 -17.66
CA MET A 127 19.86 -7.39 -17.67
C MET A 127 19.14 -6.72 -16.49
N PRO A 128 17.81 -6.47 -16.61
CA PRO A 128 17.03 -6.00 -15.48
C PRO A 128 17.21 -6.89 -14.26
N VAL A 129 17.42 -6.27 -13.10
CA VAL A 129 17.67 -6.99 -11.84
C VAL A 129 16.34 -7.46 -11.30
N SER A 130 16.22 -8.76 -11.01
CA SER A 130 15.00 -9.34 -10.44
C SER A 130 15.21 -9.65 -8.97
N LEU A 131 14.40 -9.05 -8.11
CA LEU A 131 14.36 -9.33 -6.67
C LEU A 131 12.93 -9.75 -6.33
N GLY A 132 12.67 -11.05 -6.19
CA GLY A 132 11.33 -11.54 -5.86
C GLY A 132 10.28 -11.08 -6.90
N PRO A 133 9.20 -10.39 -6.50
CA PRO A 133 8.18 -9.90 -7.43
C PRO A 133 8.58 -8.60 -8.16
N TYR A 134 9.75 -8.03 -7.86
CA TYR A 134 10.21 -6.75 -8.38
C TYR A 134 11.19 -6.93 -9.54
N THR A 135 11.03 -6.13 -10.59
CA THR A 135 12.03 -6.00 -11.66
C THR A 135 12.54 -4.56 -11.70
N ILE A 136 13.86 -4.39 -11.63
CA ILE A 136 14.52 -3.09 -11.58
C ILE A 136 15.29 -2.87 -12.89
N TYR A 137 15.09 -1.69 -13.48
CA TYR A 137 15.65 -1.29 -14.76
C TYR A 137 16.54 -0.06 -14.60
N ASP A 138 17.67 -0.03 -15.31
CA ASP A 138 18.35 1.21 -15.67
C ASP A 138 17.74 1.71 -17.00
N THR A 139 17.25 2.95 -17.02
CA THR A 139 16.50 3.50 -18.17
C THR A 139 17.36 3.68 -19.41
N LYS A 140 18.69 3.76 -19.27
CA LYS A 140 19.64 3.87 -20.39
C LYS A 140 20.10 2.50 -20.86
N ILE A 141 20.50 1.62 -19.93
CA ILE A 141 21.06 0.29 -20.27
C ILE A 141 19.95 -0.64 -20.77
N HIS A 142 18.76 -0.58 -20.18
CA HIS A 142 17.64 -1.47 -20.50
C HIS A 142 16.56 -0.82 -21.38
N ALA A 143 16.95 0.19 -22.17
CA ALA A 143 16.01 0.97 -22.98
C ALA A 143 15.22 0.08 -23.96
N ASP A 144 15.85 -0.93 -24.55
CA ASP A 144 15.17 -1.79 -25.54
C ASP A 144 14.12 -2.69 -24.89
N GLN A 145 14.38 -3.22 -23.69
CA GLN A 145 13.39 -3.97 -22.92
C GLN A 145 12.21 -3.07 -22.51
N LEU A 146 12.47 -1.79 -22.19
CA LEU A 146 11.42 -0.82 -21.87
C LEU A 146 10.60 -0.39 -23.10
N LYS A 147 11.21 -0.33 -24.30
CA LYS A 147 10.53 0.00 -25.56
C LYS A 147 9.58 -1.10 -26.03
N VAL A 148 9.98 -2.37 -25.90
CA VAL A 148 9.15 -3.53 -26.25
C VAL A 148 7.88 -3.56 -25.38
N ASP A 149 7.96 -3.00 -24.17
CA ASP A 149 6.87 -3.07 -23.21
C ASP A 149 5.80 -1.98 -23.37
N MET A 150 6.09 -0.73 -23.79
CA MET A 150 5.05 0.33 -23.92
C MET A 150 5.49 1.56 -24.75
N THR A 151 4.69 2.00 -25.72
CA THR A 151 4.89 3.26 -26.47
C THR A 151 4.77 4.51 -25.58
N ASP A 152 3.87 4.49 -24.60
CA ASP A 152 3.58 5.64 -23.71
C ASP A 152 4.66 5.86 -22.63
N LEU A 153 5.38 4.81 -22.23
CA LEU A 153 6.45 4.91 -21.25
C LEU A 153 7.61 5.75 -21.78
N ASN A 154 7.92 5.64 -23.08
CA ASN A 154 8.95 6.44 -23.73
C ASN A 154 8.61 7.94 -23.69
N HIS A 155 7.33 8.30 -23.85
CA HIS A 155 6.90 9.68 -23.72
C HIS A 155 7.05 10.20 -22.29
N MET A 156 6.71 9.38 -21.29
CA MET A 156 6.91 9.74 -19.87
C MET A 156 8.39 9.92 -19.51
N LEU A 157 9.26 9.00 -19.94
CA LEU A 157 10.70 9.07 -19.70
C LEU A 157 11.34 10.27 -20.40
N SER A 158 10.89 10.59 -21.61
CA SER A 158 11.36 11.78 -22.34
C SER A 158 11.02 13.09 -21.61
N ASN A 159 9.87 13.13 -20.92
CA ASN A 159 9.44 14.26 -20.10
C ASN A 159 10.04 14.28 -18.69
N SER A 160 10.85 13.29 -18.32
CA SER A 160 11.47 13.16 -16.99
C SER A 160 12.93 12.70 -17.10
N PRO A 161 13.82 13.54 -17.68
CA PRO A 161 15.18 13.15 -18.07
C PRO A 161 16.09 12.75 -16.90
N ASN A 162 15.67 13.03 -15.66
CA ASN A 162 16.45 12.72 -14.45
C ASN A 162 16.13 11.33 -13.85
N ILE A 163 15.18 10.57 -14.42
CA ILE A 163 14.88 9.22 -13.95
C ILE A 163 15.91 8.23 -14.51
N GLN A 164 16.86 7.83 -13.67
CA GLN A 164 17.87 6.84 -14.05
C GLN A 164 17.38 5.40 -13.86
N TYR A 165 16.64 5.11 -12.79
CA TYR A 165 16.20 3.76 -12.47
C TYR A 165 14.68 3.69 -12.29
N LEU A 166 14.11 2.58 -12.75
CA LEU A 166 12.71 2.23 -12.54
C LEU A 166 12.60 0.90 -11.80
N ILE A 167 11.59 0.78 -10.95
CA ILE A 167 11.14 -0.49 -10.38
C ILE A 167 9.75 -0.81 -10.92
N CYS A 168 9.52 -2.08 -11.22
CA CYS A 168 8.28 -2.58 -11.80
C CYS A 168 7.72 -3.74 -10.97
N ILE A 169 6.40 -3.79 -10.87
CA ILE A 169 5.67 -4.99 -10.45
C ILE A 169 4.56 -5.33 -11.44
N ASN A 170 4.23 -6.61 -11.52
CA ASN A 170 3.10 -7.10 -12.31
C ASN A 170 1.91 -7.36 -11.39
N SER A 171 0.70 -7.00 -11.84
CA SER A 171 -0.53 -7.27 -11.10
C SER A 171 -1.68 -7.63 -12.03
N ILE A 172 -2.52 -8.57 -11.62
CA ILE A 172 -3.70 -8.98 -12.38
C ILE A 172 -4.93 -8.34 -11.75
N THR A 173 -5.51 -7.35 -12.43
CA THR A 173 -6.67 -6.60 -11.95
C THR A 173 -7.65 -6.33 -13.08
N ARG A 174 -8.86 -5.85 -12.76
CA ARG A 174 -9.84 -5.44 -13.77
C ARG A 174 -9.75 -3.94 -14.09
N GLU A 175 -8.98 -3.20 -13.28
CA GLU A 175 -8.86 -1.75 -13.38
C GLU A 175 -7.43 -1.28 -13.11
N PRO A 176 -6.94 -0.28 -13.87
CA PRO A 176 -5.57 0.23 -13.72
C PRO A 176 -5.32 0.87 -12.36
N ASN A 177 -6.29 1.60 -11.80
CA ASN A 177 -6.14 2.20 -10.47
C ASN A 177 -5.94 1.15 -9.37
N LYS A 178 -6.55 -0.03 -9.51
CA LYS A 178 -6.33 -1.12 -8.57
C LYS A 178 -4.92 -1.70 -8.70
N ALA A 179 -4.39 -1.77 -9.91
CA ALA A 179 -3.00 -2.17 -10.13
C ALA A 179 -2.04 -1.21 -9.42
N ILE A 180 -2.31 0.10 -9.47
CA ILE A 180 -1.53 1.13 -8.74
C ILE A 180 -1.64 0.94 -7.22
N GLU A 181 -2.84 0.77 -6.65
CA GLU A 181 -3.02 0.51 -5.21
C GLU A 181 -2.21 -0.72 -4.75
N ILE A 182 -2.26 -1.81 -5.52
CA ILE A 182 -1.49 -3.02 -5.23
C ILE A 182 0.01 -2.72 -5.31
N ALA A 183 0.44 -2.02 -6.37
CA ALA A 183 1.84 -1.67 -6.58
C ALA A 183 2.41 -0.82 -5.45
N ASP A 184 1.68 0.17 -4.96
CA ASP A 184 2.13 1.02 -3.87
C ASP A 184 2.36 0.21 -2.58
N ILE A 185 1.48 -0.76 -2.25
CA ILE A 185 1.71 -1.69 -1.13
C ILE A 185 3.01 -2.49 -1.33
N PHE A 186 3.23 -3.00 -2.54
CA PHE A 186 4.46 -3.73 -2.85
C PHE A 186 5.71 -2.83 -2.78
N PHE A 187 5.64 -1.57 -3.23
CA PHE A 187 6.77 -0.65 -3.18
C PHE A 187 7.09 -0.20 -1.75
N GLU A 188 6.10 0.08 -0.92
CA GLU A 188 6.29 0.36 0.52
C GLU A 188 6.96 -0.82 1.23
N ARG A 189 6.52 -2.04 0.90
CA ARG A 189 7.13 -3.28 1.39
C ARG A 189 8.58 -3.41 0.92
N PHE A 190 8.86 -3.12 -0.35
CA PHE A 190 10.22 -3.16 -0.88
C PHE A 190 11.15 -2.22 -0.11
N GLU A 191 10.76 -0.95 0.09
CA GLU A 191 11.56 0.00 0.85
C GLU A 191 11.81 -0.49 2.30
N SER A 192 10.77 -1.03 2.94
CA SER A 192 10.87 -1.54 4.32
C SER A 192 11.85 -2.71 4.39
N ILE A 193 11.74 -3.67 3.49
CA ILE A 193 12.64 -4.83 3.44
C ILE A 193 14.07 -4.40 3.10
N MET A 194 14.26 -3.47 2.18
CA MET A 194 15.60 -2.93 1.89
C MET A 194 16.23 -2.30 3.13
N ARG A 195 15.48 -1.49 3.89
CA ARG A 195 15.99 -0.89 5.14
C ARG A 195 16.31 -1.94 6.20
N PHE A 196 15.50 -3.00 6.29
CA PHE A 196 15.79 -4.14 7.17
C PHE A 196 17.11 -4.82 6.78
N ILE A 197 17.29 -5.15 5.50
CA ILE A 197 18.49 -5.82 4.98
C ILE A 197 19.74 -4.98 5.21
N LEU A 198 19.69 -3.69 4.89
CA LEU A 198 20.84 -2.78 5.05
C LEU A 198 21.25 -2.62 6.52
N GLY A 199 20.26 -2.68 7.43
CA GLY A 199 20.43 -2.37 8.84
C GLY A 199 20.71 -0.88 9.07
N ASN A 200 20.01 -0.24 10.00
CA ASN A 200 20.18 1.20 10.26
C ASN A 200 21.41 1.52 11.11
N ARG A 201 22.61 1.22 10.58
CA ARG A 201 23.88 1.62 11.22
C ARG A 201 24.32 3.02 10.79
N SER A 202 23.83 3.52 9.65
CA SER A 202 24.12 4.87 9.19
C SER A 202 23.02 5.40 8.27
N LYS A 203 22.69 6.69 8.36
CA LYS A 203 21.78 7.40 7.42
C LYS A 203 22.39 7.61 6.02
N ARG A 204 23.42 6.85 5.67
CA ARG A 204 24.20 6.99 4.44
C ARG A 204 23.53 6.29 3.25
N PHE A 205 22.92 5.14 3.51
CA PHE A 205 22.26 4.30 2.51
C PHE A 205 20.76 4.30 2.78
N ASP A 206 19.97 4.57 1.75
CA ASP A 206 18.52 4.46 1.80
C ASP A 206 18.00 4.20 0.39
N VAL A 207 16.78 3.66 0.30
CA VAL A 207 16.07 3.44 -0.95
C VAL A 207 14.74 4.17 -0.88
N GLY A 208 14.41 4.91 -1.94
CA GLY A 208 13.16 5.65 -2.04
C GLY A 208 12.41 5.32 -3.32
N ILE A 209 11.11 5.05 -3.20
CA ILE A 209 10.14 4.85 -4.28
C ILE A 209 8.91 5.72 -4.01
N ILE A 210 8.26 5.48 -2.86
CA ILE A 210 7.06 6.22 -2.41
C ILE A 210 7.49 7.37 -1.50
N TYR A 211 8.39 7.09 -0.56
CA TYR A 211 8.85 8.04 0.45
C TYR A 211 10.29 8.45 0.19
N VAL A 212 10.49 9.25 -0.87
CA VAL A 212 11.82 9.71 -1.24
C VAL A 212 12.29 10.79 -0.27
N ARG A 213 13.21 10.43 0.63
CA ARG A 213 13.97 11.40 1.43
C ARG A 213 15.11 11.95 0.58
N GLY A 214 14.88 13.13 0.02
CA GLY A 214 15.95 13.88 -0.64
C GLY A 214 17.12 14.12 0.32
N TYR A 215 18.32 14.24 -0.25
CA TYR A 215 19.50 14.65 0.51
C TYR A 215 19.26 16.02 1.15
N THR A 216 19.35 16.09 2.48
CA THR A 216 19.25 17.36 3.23
C THR A 216 20.46 17.54 4.13
N LYS A 217 21.10 18.71 4.04
CA LYS A 217 22.08 19.18 5.02
C LYS A 217 21.31 19.87 6.13
N LYS A 218 21.43 19.35 7.35
CA LYS A 218 20.86 19.97 8.55
C LYS A 218 22.00 20.69 9.26
N SER A 219 21.83 21.98 9.50
CA SER A 219 22.76 22.76 10.31
C SER A 219 21.99 23.38 11.45
N ALA A 220 22.51 23.26 12.66
CA ALA A 220 21.99 23.93 13.84
C ALA A 220 23.09 24.80 14.43
N PHE A 221 22.72 26.02 14.78
CA PHE A 221 23.56 26.97 15.48
C PHE A 221 22.92 27.18 16.85
N VAL A 222 23.70 27.00 17.91
CA VAL A 222 23.27 27.22 19.29
C VAL A 222 24.07 28.40 19.81
N VAL A 223 23.38 29.38 20.39
CA VAL A 223 23.98 30.54 21.02
C VAL A 223 23.36 30.65 22.42
N SER A 224 24.18 30.71 23.46
CA SER A 224 23.72 30.97 24.84
C SER A 224 23.67 32.48 25.12
N ASP A 225 22.88 32.87 26.12
CA ASP A 225 22.83 34.26 26.59
C ASP A 225 24.17 34.73 27.19
N GLU A 226 25.04 33.79 27.59
CA GLU A 226 26.38 34.03 28.11
C GLU A 226 27.44 34.13 26.99
N GLY A 227 27.03 33.97 25.73
CA GLY A 227 27.89 34.11 24.56
C GLY A 227 28.57 32.81 24.09
N ASP A 228 28.23 31.66 24.67
CA ASP A 228 28.69 30.37 24.15
C ASP A 228 28.06 30.10 22.80
N THR A 229 28.86 29.57 21.88
CA THR A 229 28.37 29.16 20.57
C THR A 229 28.71 27.70 20.29
N SER A 230 27.78 27.00 19.68
CA SER A 230 27.99 25.64 19.18
C SER A 230 27.38 25.48 17.80
N TRP A 231 28.05 24.69 16.97
CA TRP A 231 27.61 24.38 15.62
C TRP A 231 27.51 22.87 15.45
N HIS A 232 26.33 22.41 15.04
CA HIS A 232 26.11 21.04 14.65
C HIS A 232 25.75 21.00 13.17
N SER A 233 26.40 20.11 12.42
CA SER A 233 26.01 19.79 11.05
C SER A 233 25.75 18.29 10.93
N GLY A 234 24.66 17.95 10.25
CA GLY A 234 24.21 16.59 9.99
C GLY A 234 23.77 16.45 8.54
N ARG A 235 23.77 15.20 8.06
CA ARG A 235 23.26 14.85 6.73
C ARG A 235 22.11 13.86 6.91
N ASP A 236 21.06 14.02 6.12
CA ASP A 236 19.91 13.09 6.08
C ASP A 236 19.59 12.74 4.62
N GLY A 237 19.03 11.55 4.41
CA GLY A 237 18.63 11.05 3.09
C GLY A 237 19.73 10.31 2.31
N ILE A 238 19.39 9.95 1.08
CA ILE A 238 20.20 9.12 0.17
C ILE A 238 21.54 9.83 -0.12
N ASN A 239 22.64 9.31 0.43
CA ASN A 239 23.99 9.83 0.16
C ASN A 239 24.73 8.94 -0.85
N ASP A 240 24.69 7.63 -0.63
CA ASP A 240 25.46 6.68 -1.42
C ASP A 240 24.55 5.65 -2.08
N PRO A 241 24.68 5.43 -3.41
CA PRO A 241 23.85 4.48 -4.13
C PRO A 241 24.25 3.04 -3.79
N ILE A 242 23.24 2.22 -3.49
CA ILE A 242 23.38 0.80 -3.17
C ILE A 242 23.50 -0.01 -4.46
N PRO A 243 24.57 -0.82 -4.64
CA PRO A 243 24.66 -1.76 -5.77
C PRO A 243 23.64 -2.88 -5.58
N ILE A 244 22.46 -2.73 -6.19
CA ILE A 244 21.32 -3.64 -5.94
C ILE A 244 21.51 -5.02 -6.59
N ASP A 245 22.44 -5.12 -7.53
CA ASP A 245 22.89 -6.34 -8.18
C ASP A 245 24.13 -6.96 -7.51
N ASP A 246 24.51 -6.48 -6.32
CA ASP A 246 25.57 -7.11 -5.53
C ASP A 246 25.11 -8.47 -4.98
N THR A 247 26.07 -9.40 -4.87
CA THR A 247 25.82 -10.75 -4.38
C THR A 247 25.25 -10.76 -2.97
N TYR A 248 25.57 -9.74 -2.16
CA TYR A 248 24.97 -9.53 -0.85
C TYR A 248 23.45 -9.64 -0.86
N PHE A 249 22.75 -9.11 -1.88
CA PHE A 249 21.28 -9.11 -1.92
C PHE A 249 20.66 -10.37 -2.51
N ILE A 250 21.43 -11.22 -3.18
CA ILE A 250 20.92 -12.26 -4.09
C ILE A 250 21.41 -13.66 -3.72
N GLU A 251 22.59 -13.79 -3.10
CA GLU A 251 23.17 -15.09 -2.78
C GLU A 251 22.55 -15.74 -1.55
N SER A 252 22.37 -17.06 -1.62
CA SER A 252 21.71 -17.83 -0.56
C SER A 252 22.49 -17.93 0.74
N GLU A 253 23.81 -17.72 0.71
CA GLU A 253 24.65 -17.75 1.92
C GLU A 253 24.26 -16.66 2.92
N MET A 254 23.85 -15.48 2.41
CA MET A 254 23.36 -14.37 3.24
C MET A 254 21.89 -14.54 3.66
N GLY A 255 21.17 -15.49 3.05
CA GLY A 255 19.76 -15.79 3.34
C GLY A 255 18.75 -14.76 2.82
N PHE A 256 19.19 -13.63 2.24
CA PHE A 256 18.29 -12.60 1.71
C PHE A 256 17.54 -13.04 0.45
N ASP A 257 18.08 -14.00 -0.31
CA ASP A 257 17.37 -14.66 -1.42
C ASP A 257 16.05 -15.29 -0.96
N ARG A 258 16.00 -15.83 0.27
CA ARG A 258 14.80 -16.41 0.86
C ARG A 258 13.74 -15.36 1.13
N ILE A 259 14.14 -14.17 1.57
CA ILE A 259 13.21 -13.05 1.77
C ILE A 259 12.52 -12.71 0.45
N TRP A 260 13.29 -12.54 -0.62
CA TRP A 260 12.75 -12.25 -1.95
C TRP A 260 11.85 -13.36 -2.48
N LYS A 261 12.22 -14.63 -2.29
CA LYS A 261 11.40 -15.79 -2.66
C LYS A 261 10.08 -15.81 -1.88
N CYS A 262 10.11 -15.54 -0.58
CA CYS A 262 8.90 -15.47 0.24
C CYS A 262 8.00 -14.30 -0.22
N LEU A 263 8.57 -13.15 -0.58
CA LEU A 263 7.80 -12.01 -1.10
C LEU A 263 7.12 -12.30 -2.45
N ALA A 264 7.72 -13.16 -3.28
CA ALA A 264 7.13 -13.59 -4.55
C ALA A 264 6.11 -14.73 -4.40
N SER A 265 6.09 -15.43 -3.26
CA SER A 265 5.29 -16.63 -3.05
C SER A 265 3.92 -16.32 -2.45
N ASN A 266 2.88 -16.96 -3.01
CA ASN A 266 1.52 -16.95 -2.46
C ASN A 266 1.29 -18.04 -1.40
N CYS A 267 2.26 -18.95 -1.21
CA CYS A 267 2.13 -20.17 -0.42
C CYS A 267 3.07 -20.19 0.79
N ASN A 268 3.33 -19.02 1.40
CA ASN A 268 4.17 -18.95 2.60
C ASN A 268 3.51 -19.65 3.79
N THR A 269 4.33 -20.41 4.52
CA THR A 269 4.01 -20.95 5.83
C THR A 269 3.72 -19.81 6.83
N GLU A 270 3.10 -20.14 7.96
CA GLU A 270 2.78 -19.13 8.96
C GLU A 270 4.04 -18.49 9.57
N ILE A 271 5.09 -19.28 9.78
CA ILE A 271 6.37 -18.76 10.27
C ILE A 271 7.05 -17.82 9.25
N GLU A 272 7.03 -18.14 7.96
CA GLU A 272 7.57 -17.27 6.91
C GLU A 272 6.79 -15.95 6.83
N LYS A 273 5.46 -15.98 6.97
CA LYS A 273 4.62 -14.77 7.02
C LYS A 273 4.98 -13.90 8.21
N ARG A 274 5.21 -14.49 9.39
CA ARG A 274 5.62 -13.76 10.60
C ARG A 274 7.02 -13.16 10.45
N LEU A 275 7.97 -13.92 9.92
CA LEU A 275 9.32 -13.43 9.66
C LEU A 275 9.32 -12.25 8.69
N LEU A 276 8.58 -12.35 7.58
CA LEU A 276 8.42 -11.25 6.63
C LEU A 276 7.78 -10.02 7.29
N LEU A 277 6.67 -10.21 8.01
CA LEU A 277 5.97 -9.11 8.66
C LEU A 277 6.85 -8.43 9.73
N ALA A 278 7.63 -9.20 10.49
CA ALA A 278 8.58 -8.66 11.45
C ALA A 278 9.71 -7.87 10.76
N ALA A 279 10.25 -8.39 9.65
CA ALA A 279 11.24 -7.67 8.84
C ALA A 279 10.68 -6.34 8.30
N GLU A 280 9.43 -6.34 7.82
CA GLU A 280 8.74 -5.11 7.40
C GLU A 280 8.63 -4.10 8.55
N TRP A 281 8.19 -4.52 9.74
CA TRP A 281 8.08 -3.65 10.91
C TRP A 281 9.42 -3.07 11.37
N ILE A 282 10.48 -3.88 11.39
CA ILE A 282 11.83 -3.40 11.70
C ILE A 282 12.30 -2.39 10.64
N GLY A 283 12.10 -2.70 9.36
CA GLY A 283 12.40 -1.78 8.27
C GLY A 283 11.68 -0.43 8.41
N GLN A 284 10.40 -0.45 8.76
CA GLN A 284 9.62 0.76 9.03
C GLN A 284 10.11 1.51 10.28
N SER A 285 10.56 0.79 11.32
CA SER A 285 11.13 1.40 12.53
C SER A 285 12.40 2.20 12.20
N PHE A 286 13.21 1.73 11.26
CA PHE A 286 14.41 2.43 10.82
C PHE A 286 14.12 3.70 10.01
N ASN A 287 12.96 3.77 9.34
CA ASN A 287 12.53 4.97 8.66
C ASN A 287 11.90 6.00 9.61
N GLU A 288 11.65 5.66 10.87
CA GLU A 288 10.94 6.55 11.77
C GLU A 288 11.85 7.64 12.35
N ASN A 289 11.36 8.89 12.38
CA ASN A 289 12.13 10.02 12.93
C ASN A 289 11.89 10.20 14.43
N VAL A 290 10.73 9.75 14.92
CA VAL A 290 10.33 9.86 16.32
C VAL A 290 10.75 8.58 17.07
N PRO A 291 11.67 8.65 18.05
CA PRO A 291 12.19 7.46 18.73
C PRO A 291 11.10 6.58 19.37
N SER A 292 10.04 7.16 19.92
CA SER A 292 8.93 6.40 20.52
C SER A 292 8.14 5.61 19.47
N SER A 293 7.90 6.16 18.28
CA SER A 293 7.26 5.45 17.18
C SER A 293 8.20 4.35 16.63
N ALA A 294 9.51 4.61 16.56
CA ALA A 294 10.49 3.62 16.13
C ALA A 294 10.49 2.43 17.11
N PHE A 295 10.58 2.71 18.40
CA PHE A 295 10.53 1.72 19.47
C PHE A 295 9.24 0.89 19.42
N LEU A 296 8.08 1.54 19.28
CA LEU A 296 6.79 0.85 19.17
C LEU A 296 6.77 -0.12 17.98
N LYS A 297 7.23 0.32 16.80
CA LYS A 297 7.31 -0.53 15.60
C LYS A 297 8.25 -1.72 15.80
N SER A 298 9.41 -1.51 16.43
CA SER A 298 10.32 -2.62 16.77
C SER A 298 9.70 -3.61 17.76
N ALA A 299 8.94 -3.12 18.74
CA ALA A 299 8.25 -3.98 19.70
C ALA A 299 7.11 -4.78 19.05
N ILE A 300 6.37 -4.19 18.11
CA ILE A 300 5.38 -4.91 17.30
C ILE A 300 6.06 -6.04 16.50
N ALA A 301 7.24 -5.80 15.93
CA ALA A 301 7.98 -6.85 15.23
C ALA A 301 8.32 -8.04 16.15
N LEU A 302 8.75 -7.78 17.38
CA LEU A 302 8.98 -8.83 18.38
C LEU A 302 7.69 -9.58 18.73
N GLU A 303 6.60 -8.86 18.96
CA GLU A 303 5.29 -9.48 19.22
C GLU A 303 4.90 -10.40 18.05
N VAL A 304 4.97 -9.93 16.80
CA VAL A 304 4.68 -10.74 15.60
C VAL A 304 5.48 -12.06 15.56
N LEU A 305 6.74 -12.04 16.00
CA LEU A 305 7.58 -13.24 16.02
C LEU A 305 7.20 -14.20 17.16
N PHE A 306 6.87 -13.66 18.34
CA PHE A 306 6.79 -14.44 19.58
C PHE A 306 5.38 -14.71 20.09
N THR A 307 4.34 -14.03 19.57
CA THR A 307 2.95 -14.33 19.92
C THR A 307 2.62 -15.76 19.49
N HIS A 308 2.53 -16.68 20.45
CA HIS A 308 2.13 -18.05 20.17
C HIS A 308 0.67 -18.10 19.71
N SER A 309 0.42 -18.81 18.61
CA SER A 309 -0.93 -19.12 18.14
C SER A 309 -1.48 -20.34 18.88
N GLU A 310 -1.77 -20.23 20.17
CA GLU A 310 -2.53 -21.28 20.87
C GLU A 310 -3.50 -20.71 21.90
N LYS A 311 -4.53 -21.50 22.16
CA LYS A 311 -5.76 -21.22 22.91
C LYS A 311 -5.53 -20.94 24.42
N SER A 312 -4.59 -20.10 24.79
CA SER A 312 -4.41 -19.64 26.17
C SER A 312 -5.20 -18.36 26.41
N LEU A 313 -6.00 -18.36 27.48
CA LEU A 313 -7.06 -17.38 27.72
C LEU A 313 -6.54 -15.96 28.01
N ILE A 314 -5.27 -15.78 28.38
CA ILE A 314 -4.65 -14.47 28.58
C ILE A 314 -3.14 -14.60 28.34
N ASN A 315 -2.65 -14.14 27.18
CA ASN A 315 -1.22 -13.86 26.99
C ASN A 315 -1.01 -12.36 27.18
N THR A 316 -0.21 -11.98 28.18
CA THR A 316 0.13 -10.57 28.41
C THR A 316 1.13 -10.16 27.35
N SER A 317 0.83 -9.13 26.55
CA SER A 317 1.73 -8.64 25.48
C SER A 317 3.16 -8.45 26.00
N ILE A 318 4.15 -8.83 25.18
CA ILE A 318 5.57 -8.66 25.50
C ILE A 318 5.87 -7.17 25.73
N LEU A 319 5.22 -6.28 24.98
CA LEU A 319 5.32 -4.83 25.18
C LEU A 319 4.87 -4.41 26.60
N ALA A 320 3.78 -5.00 27.10
CA ALA A 320 3.30 -4.72 28.46
C ALA A 320 4.22 -5.30 29.55
N GLN A 321 5.06 -6.29 29.22
CA GLN A 321 6.08 -6.82 30.12
C GLN A 321 7.32 -5.94 30.13
N VAL A 322 7.77 -5.46 28.96
CA VAL A 322 8.94 -4.57 28.83
C VAL A 322 8.68 -3.19 29.44
N LEU A 323 7.49 -2.63 29.28
CA LEU A 323 7.13 -1.32 29.87
C LEU A 323 6.98 -1.33 31.40
N LYS A 324 7.00 -2.52 32.02
CA LYS A 324 6.95 -2.70 33.49
C LYS A 324 8.33 -2.89 34.12
N MET A 325 9.38 -3.03 33.31
CA MET A 325 10.78 -3.06 33.76
C MET A 325 11.34 -1.65 33.82
#